data_AF-A0A1Y5HJJ4-F1
#
_entry.id   AF-A0A1Y5HJJ4-F1
#
_cell.length_a   1.000
_cell.length_b   1.000
_cell.length_c   1.000
_cell.angle_alpha   90.00
_cell.angle_beta   90.00
_cell.angle_gamma   90.00
#
_symmetry.space_group_name_H-M   'P 1'
#
loop_
_entity.id
_entity.type
_entity.pdbx_description
1 polymer ?
#
loop_
_entity_poly.entity_id
_entity_poly.type
_entity_poly.pdbx_seq_one_letter_code
_entity_poly.pdbx_strand_id
1 'polypeptide(L)'
;MTRLIFLIYICMSFAPIARADDRLVRLLAPQALLDSGLLKHLLPRFSLKTQVRVQIVALGEAHEVAFGREGTPVFVGPSAVWSLRVLEPEHKAVRRFTDWLSSEVGQRTITSYAPGGIQMFTLAEEQEAEDVALEFDGNVAKGREFSRRLCGRCHVVRSEERMNSIGSTPSFFVLRTLDNWADRFQAFYTLNPHPSFTQIEGVTPPFAENLPPPIVPVEMTLRQLDAILAYVAKLTPADLGAPLQHQ
;
A
#
# COMPACT_ATOMS: atom_id res chain seq x y z
N MET A 1 27.19 -64.18 -44.81
CA MET A 1 25.94 -63.52 -45.21
C MET A 1 24.86 -63.81 -44.18
N THR A 2 24.86 -63.09 -43.06
CA THR A 2 23.75 -62.97 -42.08
C THR A 2 24.26 -62.14 -40.90
N ARG A 3 23.40 -61.32 -40.30
CA ARG A 3 23.62 -60.43 -39.13
C ARG A 3 23.96 -58.97 -39.48
N LEU A 4 23.04 -58.27 -40.13
CA LEU A 4 23.00 -56.81 -40.06
C LEU A 4 21.60 -56.24 -40.34
N ILE A 5 20.56 -56.77 -39.68
CA ILE A 5 19.22 -56.17 -39.74
C ILE A 5 18.59 -56.39 -38.37
N PHE A 6 18.74 -55.44 -37.45
CA PHE A 6 17.88 -55.23 -36.27
C PHE A 6 18.55 -54.14 -35.41
N LEU A 7 18.28 -52.86 -35.68
CA LEU A 7 18.43 -51.72 -34.74
C LEU A 7 18.22 -50.35 -35.40
N ILE A 8 17.24 -50.21 -36.30
CA ILE A 8 16.77 -48.89 -36.77
C ILE A 8 15.25 -48.88 -36.73
N TYR A 9 14.67 -49.04 -35.55
CA TYR A 9 13.25 -48.79 -35.29
C TYR A 9 13.07 -48.71 -33.77
N ILE A 10 13.35 -47.55 -33.18
CA ILE A 10 12.86 -47.03 -31.89
C ILE A 10 13.73 -45.80 -31.58
N CYS A 11 13.41 -44.71 -32.28
CA CYS A 11 13.66 -43.37 -31.78
C CYS A 11 12.59 -42.46 -32.38
N MET A 12 11.33 -42.91 -32.26
CA MET A 12 10.17 -42.08 -32.56
C MET A 12 10.04 -41.13 -31.38
N SER A 13 10.54 -39.93 -31.62
CA SER A 13 10.56 -38.76 -30.77
C SER A 13 9.28 -38.59 -29.96
N PHE A 14 9.36 -38.86 -28.65
CA PHE A 14 8.49 -38.20 -27.67
C PHE A 14 8.97 -36.76 -27.54
N ALA A 15 8.63 -35.92 -28.52
CA ALA A 15 8.65 -34.49 -28.30
C ALA A 15 7.51 -34.17 -27.32
N PRO A 16 7.76 -33.53 -26.16
CA PRO A 16 6.67 -33.07 -25.32
C PRO A 16 5.83 -32.11 -26.16
N ILE A 17 4.54 -32.43 -26.31
CA ILE A 17 3.54 -31.52 -26.86
C ILE A 17 3.48 -30.36 -25.86
N ALA A 18 4.27 -29.31 -26.11
CA ALA A 18 4.12 -28.04 -25.42
C ALA A 18 2.70 -27.57 -25.72
N ARG A 19 1.81 -27.62 -24.72
CA ARG A 19 0.44 -27.14 -24.84
C ARG A 19 0.49 -25.69 -25.27
N ALA A 20 -0.10 -25.38 -26.43
CA ALA A 20 -0.12 -24.05 -27.02
C ALA A 20 -0.80 -22.99 -26.14
N ASP A 21 -1.52 -23.42 -25.10
CA ASP A 21 -2.26 -22.59 -24.15
C ASP A 21 -1.36 -21.82 -23.15
N ASP A 22 -0.15 -22.33 -22.84
CA ASP A 22 0.74 -21.75 -21.81
C ASP A 22 1.31 -20.35 -22.17
N ARG A 23 0.96 -19.78 -23.33
CA ARG A 23 1.47 -18.48 -23.83
C ARG A 23 0.39 -17.50 -24.29
N LEU A 24 -0.89 -17.79 -24.00
CA LEU A 24 -2.00 -16.87 -24.26
C LEU A 24 -2.63 -16.45 -22.93
N VAL A 25 -3.02 -15.18 -22.85
CA VAL A 25 -3.87 -14.64 -21.78
C VAL A 25 -5.02 -13.90 -22.44
N ARG A 26 -6.24 -14.32 -22.18
CA ARG A 26 -7.48 -13.64 -22.56
C ARG A 26 -7.82 -12.66 -21.45
N LEU A 27 -7.88 -11.38 -21.83
CA LEU A 27 -8.11 -10.24 -20.95
C LEU A 27 -9.43 -9.59 -21.29
N LEU A 28 -10.34 -9.54 -20.33
CA LEU A 28 -11.51 -8.68 -20.41
C LEU A 28 -11.14 -7.27 -19.89
N ALA A 29 -11.51 -6.23 -20.63
CA ALA A 29 -11.26 -4.85 -20.23
C ALA A 29 -12.49 -3.96 -20.51
N PRO A 30 -12.88 -3.08 -19.57
CA PRO A 30 -13.98 -2.12 -19.78
C PRO A 30 -13.66 -1.11 -20.88
N GLN A 31 -14.69 -0.65 -21.59
CA GLN A 31 -14.51 0.22 -22.75
C GLN A 31 -13.77 1.53 -22.41
N ALA A 32 -14.04 2.14 -21.25
CA ALA A 32 -13.34 3.35 -20.81
C ALA A 32 -11.81 3.14 -20.71
N LEU A 33 -11.35 1.95 -20.30
CA LEU A 33 -9.92 1.62 -20.26
C LEU A 33 -9.35 1.38 -21.66
N LEU A 34 -10.13 0.76 -22.55
CA LEU A 34 -9.73 0.56 -23.96
C LEU A 34 -9.58 1.90 -24.69
N ASP A 35 -10.54 2.80 -24.49
CA ASP A 35 -10.58 4.12 -25.12
C ASP A 35 -9.46 5.02 -24.63
N SER A 36 -9.00 4.83 -23.38
CA SER A 36 -7.82 5.53 -22.85
C SER A 36 -6.54 5.31 -23.67
N GLY A 37 -6.47 4.22 -24.45
CA GLY A 37 -5.29 3.85 -25.21
C GLY A 37 -4.17 3.18 -24.39
N LEU A 38 -4.27 3.12 -23.06
CA LEU A 38 -3.24 2.53 -22.20
C LEU A 38 -2.91 1.08 -22.60
N LEU A 39 -3.93 0.24 -22.84
CA LEU A 39 -3.70 -1.17 -23.19
C LEU A 39 -2.97 -1.33 -24.54
N LYS A 40 -3.18 -0.41 -25.49
CA LYS A 40 -2.44 -0.38 -26.77
C LYS A 40 -0.97 -0.04 -26.56
N HIS A 41 -0.64 0.71 -25.50
CA HIS A 41 0.73 1.02 -25.11
C HIS A 41 1.37 -0.13 -24.30
N LEU A 42 0.62 -0.69 -23.35
CA LEU A 42 1.10 -1.64 -22.35
C LEU A 42 1.32 -3.04 -22.93
N LEU A 43 0.32 -3.60 -23.61
CA LEU A 43 0.33 -5.01 -24.02
C LEU A 43 1.49 -5.36 -24.97
N PRO A 44 1.85 -4.54 -25.99
CA PRO A 44 2.98 -4.85 -26.85
C PRO A 44 4.31 -4.94 -26.10
N ARG A 45 4.52 -4.09 -25.09
CA ARG A 45 5.76 -4.08 -24.28
C ARG A 45 5.87 -5.32 -23.40
N PHE A 46 4.76 -5.70 -22.78
CA PHE A 46 4.65 -6.96 -22.05
C PHE A 46 4.97 -8.15 -22.97
N SER A 47 4.28 -8.26 -24.10
CA SER A 47 4.46 -9.39 -25.03
C SER A 47 5.87 -9.48 -25.58
N LEU A 48 6.52 -8.35 -25.89
CA LEU A 48 7.90 -8.33 -26.36
C LEU A 48 8.86 -8.91 -25.31
N LYS A 49 8.73 -8.48 -24.06
CA LYS A 49 9.62 -8.89 -22.97
C LYS A 49 9.40 -10.33 -22.53
N THR A 50 8.16 -10.81 -22.60
CA THR A 50 7.75 -12.07 -21.94
C THR A 50 7.42 -13.19 -22.91
N GLN A 51 7.27 -12.89 -24.20
CA GLN A 51 6.82 -13.83 -25.25
C GLN A 51 5.42 -14.44 -24.97
N VAL A 52 4.65 -13.81 -24.09
CA VAL A 52 3.23 -14.15 -23.81
C VAL A 52 2.35 -13.20 -24.61
N ARG A 53 1.36 -13.74 -25.33
CA ARG A 53 0.37 -12.95 -26.05
C ARG A 53 -0.80 -12.65 -25.13
N VAL A 54 -1.29 -11.41 -25.17
CA VAL A 54 -2.52 -11.02 -24.50
C VAL A 54 -3.56 -10.70 -25.55
N GLN A 55 -4.70 -11.39 -25.50
CA GLN A 55 -5.84 -11.16 -26.37
C GLN A 55 -6.94 -10.48 -25.59
N ILE A 56 -7.37 -9.30 -26.05
CA ILE A 56 -8.54 -8.64 -25.48
C ILE A 56 -9.79 -9.36 -26.01
N VAL A 57 -10.69 -9.74 -25.11
CA VAL A 57 -11.94 -10.45 -25.42
C VAL A 57 -13.17 -9.62 -25.07
N ALA A 58 -14.30 -9.94 -25.68
CA ALA A 58 -15.56 -9.24 -25.45
C ALA A 58 -16.28 -9.72 -24.18
N LEU A 59 -17.23 -8.92 -23.69
CA LEU A 59 -18.07 -9.32 -22.56
C LEU A 59 -18.86 -10.59 -22.90
N GLY A 60 -18.79 -11.60 -22.02
CA GLY A 60 -19.42 -12.90 -22.22
C GLY A 60 -18.50 -13.96 -22.84
N GLU A 61 -17.32 -13.58 -23.33
CA GLU A 61 -16.29 -14.53 -23.74
C GLU A 61 -15.46 -15.02 -22.54
N ALA A 62 -14.93 -16.24 -22.65
CA ALA A 62 -14.05 -16.80 -21.63
C ALA A 62 -12.76 -15.98 -21.51
N HIS A 63 -12.34 -15.69 -20.29
CA HIS A 63 -11.15 -14.92 -19.97
C HIS A 63 -10.51 -15.42 -18.69
N GLU A 64 -9.19 -15.27 -18.57
CA GLU A 64 -8.46 -15.67 -17.35
C GLU A 64 -8.23 -14.48 -16.42
N VAL A 65 -8.26 -13.27 -16.98
CA VAL A 65 -8.07 -12.02 -16.24
C VAL A 65 -9.04 -10.95 -16.72
N ALA A 66 -9.44 -10.07 -15.79
CA ALA A 66 -10.30 -8.94 -16.10
C ALA A 66 -9.84 -7.68 -15.39
N PHE A 67 -9.73 -6.56 -16.11
CA PHE A 67 -9.67 -5.25 -15.47
C PHE A 67 -11.08 -4.79 -15.08
N GLY A 68 -11.20 -4.07 -13.98
CA GLY A 68 -12.47 -3.55 -13.49
C GLY A 68 -12.30 -2.73 -12.22
N ARG A 69 -13.36 -2.65 -11.41
CA ARG A 69 -13.35 -1.99 -10.10
C ARG A 69 -13.16 -2.96 -8.93
N GLU A 70 -13.11 -4.26 -9.22
CA GLU A 70 -13.00 -5.33 -8.22
C GLU A 70 -11.75 -6.16 -8.50
N GLY A 71 -11.14 -6.71 -7.45
CA GLY A 71 -9.88 -7.44 -7.51
C GLY A 71 -8.73 -6.63 -6.89
N THR A 72 -7.50 -6.96 -7.25
CA THR A 72 -6.31 -6.27 -6.75
C THR A 72 -6.10 -4.94 -7.46
N PRO A 73 -6.08 -3.78 -6.78
CA PRO A 73 -5.79 -2.49 -7.40
C PRO A 73 -4.42 -2.51 -8.09
N VAL A 74 -4.33 -1.96 -9.32
CA VAL A 74 -3.07 -1.90 -10.07
C VAL A 74 -2.65 -0.47 -10.35
N PHE A 75 -3.57 0.36 -10.84
CA PHE A 75 -3.29 1.76 -11.18
C PHE A 75 -4.54 2.62 -11.08
N VAL A 76 -4.34 3.93 -10.90
CA VAL A 76 -5.39 4.94 -10.94
C VAL A 76 -5.35 5.60 -12.31
N GLY A 77 -6.51 5.75 -12.94
CA GLY A 77 -6.66 6.47 -14.20
C GLY A 77 -7.77 7.52 -14.14
N PRO A 78 -8.03 8.23 -15.25
CA PRO A 78 -8.90 9.40 -15.25
C PRO A 78 -10.35 9.12 -14.87
N SER A 79 -10.81 7.87 -15.02
CA SER A 79 -12.20 7.47 -14.80
C SER A 79 -12.43 6.56 -13.59
N ALA A 80 -11.37 5.94 -13.05
CA ALA A 80 -11.47 4.96 -11.97
C ALA A 80 -10.08 4.54 -11.44
N VAL A 81 -10.09 3.94 -10.25
CA VAL A 81 -9.07 2.97 -9.85
C VAL A 81 -9.34 1.67 -10.60
N TRP A 82 -8.33 1.16 -11.29
CA TRP A 82 -8.40 -0.05 -12.08
C TRP A 82 -7.77 -1.21 -11.33
N SER A 83 -8.61 -2.17 -10.97
CA SER A 83 -8.23 -3.42 -10.32
C SER A 83 -8.20 -4.57 -11.31
N LEU A 84 -7.31 -5.53 -11.07
CA LEU A 84 -7.21 -6.76 -11.83
C LEU A 84 -7.82 -7.92 -11.04
N ARG A 85 -8.78 -8.59 -11.64
CA ARG A 85 -9.30 -9.88 -11.18
C ARG A 85 -8.60 -11.00 -11.93
N VAL A 86 -8.12 -11.98 -11.18
CA VAL A 86 -7.49 -13.20 -11.71
C VAL A 86 -8.43 -14.36 -11.46
N LEU A 87 -8.88 -15.02 -12.53
CA LEU A 87 -9.80 -16.16 -12.48
C LEU A 87 -9.05 -17.49 -12.49
N GLU A 88 -7.91 -17.54 -13.18
CA GLU A 88 -7.06 -18.74 -13.26
C GLU A 88 -5.64 -18.46 -12.73
N PRO A 89 -5.44 -18.38 -11.40
CA PRO A 89 -4.14 -18.02 -10.81
C PRO A 89 -3.04 -19.07 -11.06
N GLU A 90 -3.42 -20.33 -11.35
CA GLU A 90 -2.46 -21.39 -11.65
C GLU A 90 -1.91 -21.35 -13.08
N HIS A 91 -2.53 -20.55 -13.95
CA HIS A 91 -2.10 -20.43 -15.35
C HIS A 91 -0.77 -19.67 -15.43
N LYS A 92 0.27 -20.29 -16.02
CA LYS A 92 1.63 -19.73 -16.04
C LYS A 92 1.71 -18.38 -16.77
N ALA A 93 0.95 -18.23 -17.86
CA ALA A 93 0.92 -16.98 -18.61
C ALA A 93 0.26 -15.85 -17.82
N VAL A 94 -0.75 -16.18 -17.01
CA VAL A 94 -1.46 -15.23 -16.13
C VAL A 94 -0.54 -14.76 -15.02
N ARG A 95 0.15 -15.68 -14.33
CA ARG A 95 1.17 -15.31 -13.32
C ARG A 95 2.23 -14.39 -13.91
N ARG A 96 2.75 -14.73 -15.09
CA ARG A 96 3.74 -13.88 -15.77
C ARG A 96 3.21 -12.49 -16.10
N PHE A 97 1.92 -12.36 -16.42
CA PHE A 97 1.27 -11.06 -16.65
C PHE A 97 1.11 -10.28 -15.35
N THR A 98 0.63 -10.90 -14.28
CA THR A 98 0.48 -10.24 -12.96
C THR A 98 1.82 -9.83 -12.38
N ASP A 99 2.82 -10.72 -12.42
CA ASP A 99 4.18 -10.44 -11.92
C ASP A 99 4.82 -9.29 -12.69
N TRP A 100 4.59 -9.22 -14.00
CA TRP A 100 5.11 -8.13 -14.81
C TRP A 100 4.43 -6.80 -14.48
N LEU A 101 3.10 -6.78 -14.29
CA LEU A 101 2.38 -5.56 -13.91
C LEU A 101 2.90 -4.97 -12.59
N SER A 102 3.23 -5.83 -11.62
CA SER A 102 3.79 -5.42 -10.33
C SER A 102 5.31 -5.17 -10.34
N SER A 103 5.99 -5.45 -11.45
CA SER A 103 7.43 -5.19 -11.58
C SER A 103 7.71 -3.71 -11.88
N GLU A 104 8.92 -3.24 -11.56
CA GLU A 104 9.37 -1.87 -11.88
C GLU A 104 9.16 -1.52 -13.36
N VAL A 105 9.42 -2.47 -14.27
CA VAL A 105 9.24 -2.27 -15.72
C VAL A 105 7.76 -2.10 -16.09
N GLY A 106 6.88 -2.90 -15.49
CA GLY A 106 5.43 -2.81 -15.73
C GLY A 106 4.84 -1.54 -15.16
N GLN A 107 5.14 -1.24 -13.89
CA GLN A 107 4.74 -0.01 -13.21
C GLN A 107 5.21 1.23 -13.95
N ARG A 108 6.48 1.29 -14.36
CA ARG A 108 7.02 2.40 -15.17
C ARG A 108 6.36 2.50 -16.54
N THR A 109 5.98 1.38 -17.16
CA THR A 109 5.24 1.40 -18.44
C THR A 109 3.86 2.03 -18.26
N ILE A 110 3.20 1.81 -17.12
CA ILE A 110 1.92 2.44 -16.81
C ILE A 110 2.11 3.94 -16.55
N THR A 111 3.01 4.30 -15.63
CA THR A 111 3.18 5.70 -15.20
C THR A 111 3.82 6.60 -16.26
N SER A 112 4.59 6.05 -17.20
CA SER A 112 5.14 6.81 -18.32
C SER A 112 4.17 7.03 -19.49
N TYR A 113 2.95 6.47 -19.43
CA TYR A 113 1.94 6.70 -20.46
C TYR A 113 1.40 8.14 -20.39
N ALA A 114 1.96 8.99 -21.26
CA ALA A 114 1.65 10.41 -21.31
C ALA A 114 1.30 10.91 -22.73
N PRO A 115 0.14 10.51 -23.30
CA PRO A 115 -0.31 11.04 -24.58
C PRO A 115 -0.50 12.57 -24.47
N GLY A 116 0.07 13.31 -25.42
CA GLY A 116 0.08 14.78 -25.37
C GLY A 116 0.95 15.38 -24.26
N GLY A 117 1.84 14.58 -23.63
CA GLY A 117 2.72 15.03 -22.54
C GLY A 117 2.06 15.07 -21.16
N ILE A 118 0.79 14.65 -21.04
CA ILE A 118 0.05 14.63 -19.78
C ILE A 118 0.04 13.20 -19.25
N GLN A 119 0.63 12.98 -18.07
CA GLN A 119 0.55 11.69 -17.39
C GLN A 119 -0.92 11.40 -17.01
N MET A 120 -1.44 10.27 -17.49
CA MET A 120 -2.85 9.90 -17.25
C MET A 120 -3.03 8.84 -16.16
N PHE A 121 -1.96 8.15 -15.77
CA PHE A 121 -2.04 7.02 -14.84
C PHE A 121 -0.94 7.07 -13.78
N THR A 122 -1.30 6.74 -12.55
CA THR A 122 -0.42 6.58 -11.38
C THR A 122 -0.61 5.20 -10.77
N LEU A 123 0.28 4.77 -9.87
CA LEU A 123 0.12 3.48 -9.20
C LEU A 123 -0.96 3.56 -8.12
N ALA A 124 -1.72 2.48 -7.93
CA ALA A 124 -2.74 2.44 -6.89
C ALA A 124 -2.15 2.60 -5.48
N GLU A 125 -0.97 2.02 -5.24
CA GLU A 125 -0.24 2.15 -3.97
C GLU A 125 0.24 3.59 -3.70
N GLU A 126 0.62 4.34 -4.74
CA GLU A 126 0.99 5.76 -4.61
C GLU A 126 -0.21 6.61 -4.18
N GLN A 127 -1.39 6.34 -4.76
CA GLN A 127 -2.63 7.02 -4.37
C GLN A 127 -3.06 6.63 -2.95
N GLU A 128 -2.97 5.35 -2.58
CA GLU A 128 -3.29 4.91 -1.23
C GLU A 128 -2.36 5.56 -0.19
N ALA A 129 -1.08 5.74 -0.50
CA ALA A 129 -0.15 6.47 0.36
C ALA A 129 -0.46 7.98 0.46
N GLU A 130 -0.95 8.59 -0.63
CA GLU A 130 -1.33 10.02 -0.67
C GLU A 130 -2.65 10.27 0.08
N ASP A 131 -3.66 9.42 -0.10
CA ASP A 131 -4.96 9.52 0.56
C ASP A 131 -4.87 9.26 2.08
N VAL A 132 -3.88 8.48 2.54
CA VAL A 132 -3.64 8.20 3.97
C VAL A 132 -2.88 9.33 4.68
N ALA A 133 -2.32 10.30 3.95
CA ALA A 133 -1.66 11.46 4.54
C ALA A 133 -2.70 12.46 5.06
N LEU A 134 -3.32 12.16 6.21
CA LEU A 134 -4.14 13.11 6.95
C LEU A 134 -3.35 14.41 7.15
N GLU A 135 -3.78 15.47 6.47
CA GLU A 135 -3.20 16.81 6.61
C GLU A 135 -3.79 17.49 7.85
N PHE A 136 -2.91 17.96 8.72
CA PHE A 136 -3.26 18.75 9.90
C PHE A 136 -2.63 20.14 9.77
N ASP A 137 -3.38 21.19 10.11
CA ASP A 137 -3.00 22.60 9.94
C ASP A 137 -1.83 23.07 10.86
N GLY A 138 -1.23 22.15 11.63
CA GLY A 138 -0.19 22.43 12.61
C GLY A 138 1.21 22.61 12.02
N ASN A 139 2.04 23.44 12.69
CA ASN A 139 3.45 23.56 12.31
C ASN A 139 4.25 22.33 12.78
N VAL A 140 4.75 21.53 11.82
CA VAL A 140 5.51 20.29 12.06
C VAL A 140 6.72 20.47 12.97
N ALA A 141 7.50 21.55 12.80
CA ALA A 141 8.70 21.79 13.61
C ALA A 141 8.35 22.08 15.08
N LYS A 142 7.32 22.91 15.32
CA LYS A 142 6.78 23.15 16.66
C LYS A 142 6.14 21.89 17.25
N GLY A 143 5.45 21.11 16.43
CA GLY A 143 4.87 19.82 16.81
C GLY A 143 5.87 18.84 17.36
N ARG A 144 7.03 18.74 16.71
CA ARG A 144 8.16 17.94 17.16
C ARG A 144 8.70 18.42 18.52
N GLU A 145 8.83 19.72 18.69
CA GLU A 145 9.30 20.31 19.95
C GLU A 145 8.30 20.03 21.10
N PHE A 146 7.01 20.26 20.87
CA PHE A 146 5.96 19.98 21.85
C PHE A 146 5.87 18.49 22.17
N SER A 147 5.94 17.60 21.18
CA SER A 147 5.97 16.15 21.38
C SER A 147 7.12 15.74 22.30
N ARG A 148 8.32 16.30 22.09
CA ARG A 148 9.50 16.02 22.94
C ARG A 148 9.31 16.54 24.36
N ARG A 149 8.82 17.77 24.51
CA ARG A 149 8.68 18.42 25.82
C ARG A 149 7.54 17.83 26.66
N LEU A 150 6.42 17.50 26.04
CA LEU A 150 5.17 17.13 26.71
C LEU A 150 4.99 15.62 26.82
N CYS A 151 5.38 14.87 25.78
CA CYS A 151 5.14 13.43 25.69
C CYS A 151 6.42 12.59 25.85
N GLY A 152 7.59 13.19 25.66
CA GLY A 152 8.89 12.51 25.62
C GLY A 152 9.31 11.81 26.93
N ARG A 153 8.72 12.18 28.07
CA ARG A 153 8.90 11.46 29.34
C ARG A 153 8.41 10.02 29.25
N CYS A 154 7.32 9.78 28.53
CA CYS A 154 6.68 8.46 28.45
C CYS A 154 6.94 7.81 27.10
N HIS A 155 6.79 8.56 26.01
CA HIS A 155 6.88 8.02 24.66
C HIS A 155 8.24 8.31 24.00
N VAL A 156 8.76 7.34 23.24
CA VAL A 156 9.79 7.66 22.24
C VAL A 156 9.12 8.43 21.10
N VAL A 157 9.42 9.72 21.02
CA VAL A 157 8.86 10.63 20.00
C VAL A 157 9.82 10.95 18.87
N ARG A 158 11.11 10.63 19.02
CA ARG A 158 12.18 10.86 18.04
C ARG A 158 13.05 9.63 17.88
N SER A 159 13.49 9.36 16.66
CA SER A 159 14.36 8.23 16.33
C SER A 159 15.77 8.37 16.92
N GLU A 160 16.24 9.59 17.18
CA GLU A 160 17.56 9.83 17.77
C GLU A 160 17.57 9.68 19.31
N GLU A 161 16.40 9.60 19.95
CA GLU A 161 16.22 9.63 21.41
C GLU A 161 15.58 8.33 21.94
N ARG A 162 15.85 7.17 21.31
CA ARG A 162 15.16 5.89 21.61
C ARG A 162 15.29 5.41 23.05
N MET A 163 16.33 5.85 23.78
CA MET A 163 16.59 5.44 25.16
C MET A 163 16.03 6.40 26.23
N ASN A 164 15.37 7.49 25.84
CA ASN A 164 14.95 8.54 26.77
C ASN A 164 13.53 8.37 27.34
N SER A 165 12.89 7.22 27.12
CA SER A 165 11.51 6.94 27.54
C SER A 165 11.43 5.83 28.58
N ILE A 166 10.31 5.72 29.30
CA ILE A 166 10.08 4.68 30.33
C ILE A 166 10.04 3.24 29.79
N GLY A 167 10.06 3.03 28.47
CA GLY A 167 10.13 1.72 27.83
C GLY A 167 8.87 0.86 27.92
N SER A 168 7.91 1.20 28.78
CA SER A 168 6.64 0.48 28.99
C SER A 168 5.46 1.03 28.18
N THR A 169 5.62 2.17 27.50
CA THR A 169 4.61 2.79 26.65
C THR A 169 5.04 2.78 25.19
N PRO A 170 4.14 2.50 24.23
CA PRO A 170 4.48 2.39 22.82
C PRO A 170 5.05 3.70 22.27
N SER A 171 6.03 3.64 21.36
CA SER A 171 6.58 4.83 20.71
C SER A 171 5.57 5.47 19.76
N PHE A 172 5.78 6.73 19.38
CA PHE A 172 4.94 7.38 18.35
C PHE A 172 4.99 6.63 17.01
N PHE A 173 6.16 6.05 16.68
CA PHE A 173 6.37 5.25 15.48
C PHE A 173 5.54 3.95 15.49
N VAL A 174 5.45 3.29 16.64
CA VAL A 174 4.60 2.10 16.82
C VAL A 174 3.12 2.51 16.80
N LEU A 175 2.74 3.60 17.47
CA LEU A 175 1.35 4.06 17.43
C LEU A 175 0.92 4.44 16.00
N ARG A 176 1.84 4.90 15.16
CA ARG A 176 1.59 5.22 13.74
C ARG A 176 1.31 4.01 12.85
N THR A 177 1.56 2.79 13.32
CA THR A 177 1.20 1.58 12.56
C THR A 177 -0.27 1.18 12.74
N LEU A 178 -0.98 1.80 13.68
CA LEU A 178 -2.40 1.50 13.95
C LEU A 178 -3.28 2.22 12.93
N ASP A 179 -4.30 1.54 12.40
CA ASP A 179 -5.25 2.14 11.44
C ASP A 179 -5.95 3.37 12.02
N ASN A 180 -6.28 3.34 13.31
CA ASN A 180 -6.93 4.45 14.03
C ASN A 180 -5.96 5.36 14.80
N TRP A 181 -4.70 5.45 14.36
CA TRP A 181 -3.71 6.27 15.05
C TRP A 181 -4.17 7.73 15.20
N ALA A 182 -4.80 8.30 14.17
CA ALA A 182 -5.19 9.71 14.16
C ALA A 182 -6.22 10.00 15.25
N ASP A 183 -7.27 9.20 15.36
CA ASP A 183 -8.29 9.31 16.40
C ASP A 183 -7.66 9.18 17.80
N ARG A 184 -6.74 8.23 17.96
CA ARG A 184 -6.04 8.03 19.24
C ARG A 184 -5.20 9.23 19.65
N PHE A 185 -4.51 9.87 18.70
CA PHE A 185 -3.74 11.08 18.99
C PHE A 185 -4.63 12.30 19.19
N GLN A 186 -5.75 12.44 18.46
CA GLN A 186 -6.69 13.55 18.64
C GLN A 186 -7.40 13.50 19.99
N ALA A 187 -7.74 12.30 20.46
CA ALA A 187 -8.49 12.07 21.69
C ALA A 187 -7.60 11.54 22.84
N PHE A 188 -6.27 11.64 22.73
CA PHE A 188 -5.37 10.96 23.68
C PHE A 188 -5.65 11.35 25.14
N TYR A 189 -6.02 12.62 25.39
CA TYR A 189 -6.34 13.16 26.71
C TYR A 189 -7.60 12.55 27.35
N THR A 190 -8.42 11.82 26.59
CA THR A 190 -9.55 11.03 27.11
C THR A 190 -9.23 9.53 27.21
N LEU A 191 -8.06 9.10 26.74
CA LEU A 191 -7.66 7.69 26.71
C LEU A 191 -6.67 7.37 27.82
N ASN A 192 -6.97 6.35 28.63
CA ASN A 192 -6.10 5.93 29.72
C ASN A 192 -4.65 5.66 29.25
N PRO A 193 -3.63 6.11 30.00
CA PRO A 193 -3.72 6.70 31.34
C PRO A 193 -3.83 8.25 31.36
N HIS A 194 -3.88 8.91 30.21
CA HIS A 194 -3.72 10.37 30.09
C HIS A 194 -4.72 11.25 30.84
N PRO A 195 -6.02 10.90 30.99
CA PRO A 195 -6.97 11.74 31.72
C PRO A 195 -6.55 12.06 33.16
N SER A 196 -5.73 11.20 33.76
CA SER A 196 -5.28 11.37 35.14
C SER A 196 -4.18 12.43 35.33
N PHE A 197 -3.55 12.89 34.25
CA PHE A 197 -2.43 13.84 34.32
C PHE A 197 -2.33 14.79 33.12
N THR A 198 -3.34 14.87 32.25
CA THR A 198 -3.32 15.72 31.05
C THR A 198 -4.44 16.75 31.11
N GLN A 199 -4.12 17.99 30.75
CA GLN A 199 -5.11 19.06 30.60
C GLN A 199 -4.94 19.78 29.27
N ILE A 200 -6.05 19.94 28.57
CA ILE A 200 -6.17 20.75 27.36
C ILE A 200 -6.93 22.03 27.72
N GLU A 201 -6.26 23.18 27.58
CA GLU A 201 -6.83 24.50 27.89
C GLU A 201 -8.15 24.70 27.12
N GLY A 202 -9.21 25.05 27.87
CA GLY A 202 -10.54 25.30 27.31
C GLY A 202 -11.32 24.04 26.90
N VAL A 203 -10.78 22.84 27.12
CA VAL A 203 -11.41 21.57 26.71
C VAL A 203 -11.60 20.62 27.89
N THR A 204 -10.55 20.35 28.66
CA THR A 204 -10.65 19.47 29.83
C THR A 204 -10.92 20.28 31.10
N PRO A 205 -11.73 19.77 32.04
CA PRO A 205 -11.90 20.43 33.34
C PRO A 205 -10.60 20.40 34.17
N PRO A 206 -10.47 21.31 35.16
CA PRO A 206 -9.45 21.19 36.19
C PRO A 206 -9.50 19.82 36.90
N PHE A 207 -8.36 19.33 37.38
CA PHE A 207 -8.35 18.15 38.27
C PHE A 207 -9.16 18.44 39.52
N ALA A 208 -9.94 17.46 39.98
CA ALA A 208 -10.70 17.59 41.21
C ALA A 208 -9.76 17.73 42.41
N GLU A 209 -10.08 18.62 43.35
CA GLU A 209 -9.24 18.90 44.52
C GLU A 209 -8.92 17.64 45.35
N ASN A 210 -9.84 16.69 45.38
CA ASN A 210 -9.71 15.42 46.10
C ASN A 210 -9.02 14.31 45.29
N LEU A 211 -8.67 14.56 44.03
CA LEU A 211 -7.99 13.62 43.12
C LEU A 211 -6.86 14.35 42.37
N PRO A 212 -5.81 14.80 43.07
CA PRO A 212 -4.69 15.46 42.42
C PRO A 212 -3.98 14.52 41.43
N PRO A 213 -3.38 15.06 40.36
CA PRO A 213 -2.69 14.27 39.36
C PRO A 213 -1.49 13.54 39.99
N PRO A 214 -1.24 12.26 39.63
CA PRO A 214 -0.18 11.45 40.25
C PRO A 214 1.23 11.86 39.82
N ILE A 215 1.36 12.69 38.79
CA ILE A 215 2.61 13.24 38.27
C ILE A 215 2.40 14.70 37.89
N VAL A 216 3.50 15.42 37.64
CA VAL A 216 3.45 16.78 37.08
C VAL A 216 2.62 16.77 35.78
N PRO A 217 1.51 17.52 35.72
CA PRO A 217 0.60 17.49 34.59
C PRO A 217 1.24 17.85 33.26
N VAL A 218 0.68 17.28 32.20
CA VAL A 218 0.91 17.70 30.83
C VAL A 218 -0.18 18.70 30.47
N GLU A 219 0.19 19.97 30.40
CA GLU A 219 -0.72 21.06 30.04
C GLU A 219 -0.42 21.55 28.63
N MET A 220 -1.45 21.68 27.80
CA MET A 220 -1.32 22.21 26.44
C MET A 220 -2.60 22.86 25.92
N THR A 221 -2.48 23.57 24.81
CA THR A 221 -3.62 24.15 24.07
C THR A 221 -4.00 23.27 22.89
N LEU A 222 -5.21 23.46 22.33
CA LEU A 222 -5.60 22.81 21.07
C LEU A 222 -4.62 23.11 19.93
N ARG A 223 -4.12 24.36 19.81
CA ARG A 223 -3.11 24.70 18.79
C ARG A 223 -1.80 23.94 18.95
N GLN A 224 -1.42 23.59 20.17
CA GLN A 224 -0.23 22.76 20.42
C GLN A 224 -0.51 21.30 20.07
N LEU A 225 -1.72 20.80 20.34
CA LEU A 225 -2.17 19.49 19.90
C LEU A 225 -2.19 19.38 18.37
N ASP A 226 -2.71 20.37 17.65
CA ASP A 226 -2.70 20.39 16.17
C ASP A 226 -1.27 20.34 15.61
N ALA A 227 -0.33 21.07 16.23
CA ALA A 227 1.08 20.99 15.87
C ALA A 227 1.64 19.57 16.10
N ILE A 228 1.32 18.93 17.22
CA ILE A 228 1.72 17.54 17.51
C ILE A 228 1.14 16.58 16.45
N LEU A 229 -0.15 16.72 16.10
CA LEU A 229 -0.79 15.90 15.07
C LEU A 229 -0.12 16.05 13.71
N ALA A 230 0.17 17.28 13.28
CA ALA A 230 0.90 17.55 12.04
C ALA A 230 2.29 16.92 12.03
N TYR A 231 2.99 16.91 13.17
CA TYR A 231 4.27 16.21 13.28
C TYR A 231 4.11 14.68 13.17
N VAL A 232 3.16 14.11 13.90
CA VAL A 232 2.91 12.66 13.96
C VAL A 232 2.47 12.12 12.60
N ALA A 233 1.66 12.87 11.85
CA ALA A 233 1.24 12.51 10.49
C ALA A 233 2.43 12.27 9.55
N LYS A 234 3.50 13.06 9.70
CA LYS A 234 4.73 12.98 8.88
C LYS A 234 5.76 11.96 9.42
N LEU A 235 5.49 11.29 10.54
CA LEU A 235 6.36 10.21 11.01
C LEU A 235 6.19 8.97 10.14
N THR A 236 7.32 8.41 9.73
CA THR A 236 7.38 7.05 9.16
C THR A 236 6.96 6.05 10.25
N PRO A 237 5.93 5.21 10.03
CA PRO A 237 5.55 4.16 10.98
C PRO A 237 6.72 3.20 11.24
N ALA A 238 6.73 2.56 12.41
CA ALA A 238 7.72 1.52 12.71
C ALA A 238 7.50 0.29 11.80
N ASP A 239 8.59 -0.30 11.31
CA ASP A 239 8.53 -1.61 10.66
C ASP A 239 8.46 -2.70 11.74
N LEU A 240 7.30 -3.34 11.84
CA LEU A 240 7.02 -4.40 12.82
C LEU A 240 7.04 -5.79 12.18
N GLY A 241 7.34 -5.90 10.88
CA GLY A 241 7.15 -7.12 10.12
C GLY A 241 5.67 -7.41 9.86
N ALA A 242 5.14 -8.53 10.36
CA ALA A 242 3.75 -8.91 10.15
C ALA A 242 2.77 -7.95 10.88
N PRO A 243 1.53 -7.76 10.38
CA PRO A 243 0.54 -6.88 11.01
C PRO A 243 0.29 -7.24 12.48
N LEU A 244 0.16 -6.23 13.33
CA LEU A 244 -0.17 -6.41 14.74
C LEU A 244 -1.57 -7.05 14.87
N GLN A 245 -1.63 -8.26 15.43
CA GLN A 245 -2.90 -8.91 15.76
C GLN A 245 -3.46 -8.28 17.03
N HIS A 246 -4.65 -7.68 16.94
CA HIS A 246 -5.40 -7.25 18.12
C HIS A 246 -5.80 -8.48 18.95
N GLN A 247 -5.42 -8.50 20.23
CA GLN A 247 -5.99 -9.40 21.24
C GLN A 247 -7.18 -8.73 21.92
#